data_AF-A0A382NBZ3-F1
#
_entry.id   AF-A0A382NBZ3-F1
#
_cell.length_a   1.000
_cell.length_b   1.000
_cell.length_c   1.000
_cell.angle_alpha   90.00
_cell.angle_beta   90.00
_cell.angle_gamma   90.00
#
_symmetry.space_group_name_H-M   'P 1'
#
loop_
_entity.id
_entity.type
_entity.pdbx_description
1 polymer ?
#
loop_
_entity_poly.entity_id
_entity_poly.type
_entity_poly.pdbx_seq_one_letter_code
_entity_poly.pdbx_strand_id
1 'polypeptide(L)'
;NKVFVGEDILLATVLEETGQKIDSDRLREVINAYLTGDLDIDAQDVYDGAAYACSSAAKVCFAENPDDEDEEADYSISWIEGSDGDFSAEVRSQ
;
A
#
# COMPACT_ATOMS: atom_id res chain seq x y z
N ASN A 1 -9.37 8.67 -11.99
CA ASN A 1 -9.34 9.46 -10.74
C ASN A 1 -8.06 9.08 -9.97
N LYS A 2 -7.57 9.88 -9.00
CA LYS A 2 -6.40 9.48 -8.19
C LYS A 2 -6.51 9.92 -6.73
N VAL A 3 -5.91 9.14 -5.83
CA VAL A 3 -5.78 9.42 -4.40
C VAL A 3 -4.35 9.09 -3.97
N PHE A 4 -3.88 9.76 -2.91
CA PHE A 4 -2.56 9.49 -2.33
C PHE A 4 -2.74 8.83 -0.96
N VAL A 5 -1.95 7.79 -0.71
CA VAL A 5 -1.84 7.14 0.59
C VAL A 5 -0.50 7.53 1.20
N GLY A 6 -0.56 8.22 2.33
CA GLY A 6 0.63 8.66 3.07
C GLY A 6 1.28 7.50 3.82
N GLU A 7 2.57 7.66 4.13
CA GLU A 7 3.36 6.65 4.84
C GLU A 7 2.73 6.24 6.18
N ASP A 8 2.13 7.19 6.91
CA ASP A 8 1.48 6.95 8.19
C ASP A 8 0.35 5.91 8.08
N ILE A 9 -0.41 5.96 6.97
CA ILE A 9 -1.49 5.01 6.70
C ILE A 9 -0.88 3.65 6.32
N LEU A 10 0.15 3.63 5.46
CA LEU A 10 0.82 2.39 5.07
C LEU A 10 1.36 1.65 6.30
N LEU A 11 2.07 2.34 7.19
CA LEU A 11 2.60 1.77 8.43
C LEU A 11 1.50 1.31 9.39
N ALA A 12 0.42 2.09 9.51
CA ALA A 12 -0.72 1.71 10.34
C ALA A 12 -1.38 0.42 9.84
N THR A 13 -1.61 0.31 8.53
CA THR A 13 -2.22 -0.88 7.94
C THR A 13 -1.32 -2.10 8.05
N VAL A 14 0.00 -1.96 7.85
CA VAL A 14 0.95 -3.06 8.12
C VAL A 14 0.80 -3.57 9.55
N LEU A 15 0.72 -2.66 10.53
CA LEU A 15 0.53 -3.04 11.92
C LEU A 15 -0.79 -3.77 12.16
N GLU A 16 -1.89 -3.30 11.56
CA GLU A 16 -3.21 -3.94 11.72
C GLU A 16 -3.27 -5.33 11.07
N GLU A 17 -2.74 -5.48 9.85
CA GLU A 17 -2.83 -6.74 9.09
C GLU A 17 -1.85 -7.80 9.60
N THR A 18 -0.65 -7.40 10.02
CA THR A 18 0.44 -8.34 10.35
C THR A 18 0.72 -8.44 11.85
N GLY A 19 0.25 -7.48 12.65
CA GLY A 19 0.65 -7.31 14.05
C GLY A 19 2.10 -6.80 14.23
N GLN A 20 2.81 -6.49 13.14
CA GLN A 20 4.20 -6.03 13.18
C GLN A 20 4.26 -4.51 13.14
N LYS A 21 4.87 -3.92 14.17
CA LYS A 21 5.21 -2.49 14.14
C LYS A 21 6.56 -2.31 13.46
N ILE A 22 6.56 -1.73 12.27
CA ILE A 22 7.76 -1.39 11.51
C ILE A 22 7.94 0.13 11.44
N ASP A 23 9.13 0.55 10.99
CA ASP A 23 9.46 1.94 10.69
C ASP A 23 9.63 2.16 9.18
N SER A 24 9.83 3.43 8.80
CA SER A 24 9.97 3.88 7.41
C SER A 24 11.11 3.19 6.66
N ASP A 25 12.24 2.90 7.32
CA ASP A 25 13.37 2.21 6.67
C ASP A 25 12.97 0.80 6.27
N ARG A 26 12.32 0.06 7.17
CA ARG A 26 11.84 -1.29 6.86
C ARG A 26 10.77 -1.28 5.77
N LEU A 27 9.84 -0.34 5.82
CA LEU A 27 8.81 -0.19 4.77
C LEU A 27 9.46 0.07 3.40
N ARG A 28 10.44 0.98 3.36
CA ARG A 28 11.21 1.29 2.16
C ARG A 28 11.96 0.08 1.61
N GLU A 29 12.63 -0.69 2.47
CA GLU A 29 13.35 -1.91 2.04
C GLU A 29 12.39 -2.89 1.36
N VAL A 30 11.21 -3.09 1.94
CA VAL A 30 10.19 -4.01 1.44
C VAL A 30 9.62 -3.53 0.10
N ILE A 31 9.21 -2.26 -0.01
CA ILE A 31 8.67 -1.72 -1.26
C ILE A 31 9.72 -1.76 -2.38
N ASN A 32 10.98 -1.43 -2.09
CA ASN A 32 12.04 -1.53 -3.08
C ASN A 32 12.29 -2.98 -3.51
N ALA A 33 12.32 -3.93 -2.58
CA ALA A 33 12.47 -5.35 -2.91
C ALA A 33 11.33 -5.86 -3.82
N TYR A 34 10.08 -5.41 -3.57
CA TYR A 34 8.96 -5.68 -4.48
C TYR A 34 9.20 -5.10 -5.88
N LEU A 35 9.62 -3.83 -5.96
CA LEU A 35 9.86 -3.15 -7.23
C LEU A 35 11.00 -3.78 -8.05
N THR A 36 12.02 -4.35 -7.41
CA THR A 36 13.12 -5.05 -8.09
C THR A 36 12.83 -6.52 -8.37
N GLY A 37 11.77 -7.08 -7.79
CA GLY A 37 11.43 -8.51 -7.90
C GLY A 37 12.26 -9.42 -6.99
N ASP A 38 12.90 -8.85 -5.96
CA ASP A 38 13.71 -9.56 -4.95
C ASP A 38 12.98 -9.69 -3.60
N LEU A 39 11.66 -9.49 -3.57
CA LEU A 39 10.86 -9.62 -2.34
C LEU A 39 10.84 -11.08 -1.85
N ASP A 40 11.32 -11.29 -0.63
CA ASP A 40 11.27 -12.57 0.03
C ASP A 40 9.92 -12.84 0.71
N ILE A 41 9.67 -14.11 1.06
CA ILE A 41 8.40 -14.55 1.65
C ILE A 41 8.13 -13.94 3.03
N ASP A 42 9.18 -13.65 3.81
CA ASP A 42 9.03 -13.05 5.15
C ASP A 42 8.71 -11.55 5.05
N ALA A 43 9.04 -10.91 3.94
CA ALA A 43 8.70 -9.53 3.61
C ALA A 43 7.35 -9.37 2.88
N GLN A 44 6.79 -10.46 2.36
CA GLN A 44 5.53 -10.47 1.60
C GLN A 44 4.36 -9.91 2.43
N ASP A 45 4.21 -10.36 3.68
CA ASP A 45 3.10 -9.92 4.55
C ASP A 45 3.14 -8.40 4.80
N VAL A 46 4.35 -7.84 4.94
CA VAL A 46 4.55 -6.39 5.10
C VAL A 46 4.15 -5.64 3.84
N TYR A 47 4.54 -6.15 2.66
CA TYR A 47 4.15 -5.55 1.40
C TYR A 47 2.63 -5.60 1.20
N ASP A 48 2.02 -6.75 1.46
CA ASP A 48 0.59 -6.97 1.28
C ASP A 48 -0.22 -6.07 2.23
N GLY A 49 0.23 -5.89 3.48
CA GLY A 49 -0.36 -4.93 4.40
C GLY A 49 -0.30 -3.48 3.89
N ALA A 50 0.83 -3.04 3.34
CA ALA A 50 0.94 -1.70 2.75
C ALA A 50 0.07 -1.56 1.47
N ALA A 51 0.01 -2.60 0.63
CA ALA A 51 -0.82 -2.61 -0.58
C ALA A 51 -2.32 -2.64 -0.25
N TYR A 52 -2.71 -3.28 0.86
CA TYR A 52 -4.09 -3.31 1.33
C TYR A 52 -4.63 -1.91 1.66
N ALA A 53 -3.78 -1.02 2.20
CA ALA A 53 -4.15 0.37 2.40
C ALA A 53 -4.53 1.06 1.07
N CYS A 54 -3.81 0.76 0.00
CA CYS A 54 -4.08 1.26 -1.33
C CYS A 54 -5.37 0.68 -1.92
N SER A 55 -5.60 -0.62 -1.71
CA SER A 55 -6.84 -1.29 -2.11
C SER A 55 -8.06 -0.69 -1.42
N SER A 56 -7.98 -0.51 -0.10
CA SER A 56 -9.01 0.13 0.71
C SER A 56 -9.30 1.56 0.24
N ALA A 57 -8.25 2.34 -0.04
CA ALA A 57 -8.41 3.69 -0.58
C ALA A 57 -9.05 3.68 -1.97
N ALA A 58 -8.67 2.74 -2.84
CA ALA A 58 -9.25 2.58 -4.17
C ALA A 58 -10.74 2.23 -4.09
N LYS A 59 -11.11 1.26 -3.26
CA LYS A 59 -12.51 0.84 -3.07
C LYS A 59 -13.37 2.01 -2.65
N VAL A 60 -12.99 2.71 -1.59
CA VAL A 60 -13.77 3.86 -1.08
C VAL A 60 -13.89 5.00 -2.10
N CYS A 61 -12.86 5.22 -2.92
CA CYS A 61 -12.80 6.37 -3.82
C CYS A 61 -13.31 6.11 -5.24
N PHE A 62 -13.24 4.86 -5.72
CA PHE A 62 -13.39 4.51 -7.13
C PHE A 62 -14.39 3.38 -7.41
N ALA A 63 -14.76 2.56 -6.41
CA ALA A 63 -15.82 1.56 -6.60
C ALA A 63 -17.18 2.24 -6.82
N GLU A 64 -18.05 1.62 -7.60
CA GLU A 64 -19.43 2.07 -7.79
C GLU A 64 -20.25 1.85 -6.52
N ASN A 65 -20.02 0.75 -5.81
CA ASN A 65 -20.63 0.44 -4.52
C ASN A 65 -19.57 0.02 -3.48
N PRO A 66 -18.95 0.97 -2.75
CA PRO A 66 -17.88 0.67 -1.79
C PRO A 66 -18.33 -0.18 -0.59
N ASP A 67 -19.63 -0.28 -0.32
CA ASP A 67 -20.20 -1.12 0.74
C ASP A 67 -20.40 -2.59 0.29
N ASP A 68 -20.25 -2.91 -0.99
CA ASP A 68 -20.29 -4.29 -1.49
C ASP A 68 -18.94 -4.96 -1.22
N GLU A 69 -18.92 -5.98 -0.36
CA GLU A 69 -17.69 -6.68 0.03
C GLU A 69 -17.01 -7.39 -1.14
N ASP A 70 -17.79 -7.82 -2.15
CA ASP A 70 -17.30 -8.54 -3.33
C ASP A 70 -16.89 -7.61 -4.48
N GLU A 71 -17.18 -6.30 -4.38
CA GLU A 71 -16.74 -5.32 -5.37
C GLU A 71 -15.29 -4.88 -5.13
N GLU A 72 -14.53 -4.86 -6.22
CA GLU A 72 -13.17 -4.35 -6.29
C GLU A 72 -13.10 -3.20 -7.29
N ALA A 73 -12.36 -2.14 -6.95
CA ALA A 73 -12.04 -1.09 -7.90
C ALA A 73 -10.92 -1.56 -8.84
N ASP A 74 -10.98 -1.19 -10.12
CA ASP A 74 -9.84 -1.35 -11.02
C ASP A 74 -8.87 -0.17 -10.83
N TYR A 75 -7.64 -0.47 -10.38
CA TYR A 75 -6.65 0.54 -10.05
C TYR A 75 -5.21 0.06 -10.25
N SER A 76 -4.29 1.03 -10.29
CA SER A 76 -2.85 0.81 -10.25
C SER A 76 -2.21 1.56 -9.09
N ILE A 77 -1.18 0.99 -8.49
CA ILE A 77 -0.33 1.64 -7.47
C ILE A 77 0.95 2.14 -8.13
N SER A 78 1.31 3.38 -7.86
CA SER A 78 2.65 3.92 -8.12
C SER A 78 3.28 4.31 -6.79
N TRP A 79 4.35 3.60 -6.40
CA TRP A 79 5.12 3.89 -5.20
C TRP A 79 6.00 5.13 -5.42
N ILE A 80 6.01 6.03 -4.45
CA ILE A 80 6.72 7.32 -4.49
C ILE A 80 7.65 7.39 -3.29
N GLU A 81 8.95 7.36 -3.57
CA GLU A 81 10.00 7.61 -2.57
C GLU A 81 10.17 9.12 -2.38
N GLY A 82 10.02 9.58 -1.14
CA GLY A 82 10.31 10.94 -0.71
C GLY A 82 11.80 11.21 -0.55
N SER A 83 12.16 12.48 -0.38
CA SER A 83 13.57 12.90 -0.27
C SER A 83 14.23 12.44 1.04
N ASP A 84 13.43 12.14 2.06
CA ASP A 84 13.88 11.67 3.36
C ASP A 84 13.84 10.12 3.46
N GLY A 85 13.52 9.44 2.37
CA GLY A 85 13.40 7.98 2.30
C GLY A 85 12.03 7.44 2.74
N ASP A 86 11.07 8.32 3.01
CA ASP A 86 9.68 7.93 3.25
C ASP A 86 9.03 7.38 1.98
N PHE A 87 8.07 6.47 2.13
CA PHE A 87 7.29 5.96 1.00
C PHE A 87 5.82 6.36 1.10
N SER A 88 5.29 6.88 -0.01
CA SER A 88 3.86 7.08 -0.22
C SER A 88 3.41 6.37 -1.50
N ALA A 89 2.09 6.28 -1.70
CA ALA A 89 1.52 5.67 -2.89
C ALA A 89 0.57 6.64 -3.61
N GLU A 90 0.70 6.76 -4.93
CA GLU A 90 -0.36 7.25 -5.80
C GLU A 90 -1.21 6.05 -6.26
N VAL A 91 -2.50 6.07 -5.94
CA VAL A 91 -3.47 5.08 -6.38
C VAL A 91 -4.36 5.71 -7.44
N ARG A 92 -4.41 5.09 -8.62
CA ARG A 92 -5.11 5.65 -9.79
C ARG A 92 -6.07 4.63 -10.38
N SER A 93 -7.33 5.04 -10.54
CA SER A 93 -8.35 4.22 -11.21
C SER A 93 -8.00 4.00 -12.67
N GLN A 94 -8.29 2.81 -13.20
CA GLN A 94 -8.17 2.48 -14.62
C GLN A 94 -9.45 2.79 -15.41
#